data_AF-A0A2V6JIF1-F1
#
_entry.id   AF-A0A2V6JIF1-F1
#
_cell.length_a   1.000
_cell.length_b   1.000
_cell.length_c   1.000
_cell.angle_alpha   90.00
_cell.angle_beta   90.00
_cell.angle_gamma   90.00
#
_symmetry.space_group_name_H-M   'P 1'
#
loop_
_entity.id
_entity.type
_entity.pdbx_description
1 polymer ?
#
loop_
_entity_poly.entity_id
_entity_poly.type
_entity_poly.pdbx_seq_one_letter_code
_entity_poly.pdbx_strand_id
1 'polypeptide(L)' 'MKTKLILTALTTLAAGALYAADVPPVGSAAPDFSAPDANGKTQSLSQYKGKYVVLEWFNPECPFVKKHYGSDNMQKLQQE' A
#
# COMPACT_ATOMS: atom_id res chain seq x y z
N MET A 1 1.65 26.28 35.02
CA MET A 1 1.65 26.81 33.63
C MET A 1 2.68 26.12 32.74
N LYS A 2 3.93 25.95 33.19
CA LYS A 2 4.98 25.23 32.44
C LYS A 2 4.63 23.78 32.07
N THR A 3 3.96 23.04 32.97
CA THR A 3 3.53 21.65 32.72
C THR A 3 2.43 21.52 31.67
N LYS A 4 1.55 22.53 31.54
CA LYS A 4 0.51 22.55 30.49
C LYS A 4 1.12 22.85 29.11
N LEU A 5 2.14 23.71 29.05
CA LEU A 5 2.90 24.00 27.83
C LEU A 5 3.67 22.79 27.30
N ILE A 6 4.26 21.97 28.18
CA ILE A 6 4.97 20.75 27.79
C ILE A 6 4.01 19.69 27.22
N LEU A 7 2.82 19.57 27.81
CA LEU A 7 1.82 18.58 27.37
C LEU A 7 1.23 18.92 25.99
N THR A 8 1.04 20.21 25.69
CA THR A 8 0.58 20.68 24.36
C THR A 8 1.66 20.51 23.27
N ALA A 9 2.95 20.57 23.63
CA ALA A 9 4.04 20.36 22.68
C ALA A 9 4.27 18.88 22.32
N LEU A 10 3.93 17.95 23.23
CA LEU A 10 4.02 16.51 22.94
C LEU A 10 2.88 16.02 22.02
N THR A 11 1.68 16.61 22.10
CA THR A 11 0.54 16.20 21.28
C THR A 11 0.66 16.65 19.82
N THR A 12 1.35 17.75 19.53
CA THR A 12 1.60 18.19 18.14
C THR A 12 2.64 17.36 17.41
N LEU A 13 3.61 16.76 18.12
CA LEU A 13 4.65 15.92 17.49
C LEU A 13 4.12 14.56 17.00
N ALA A 14 3.05 14.04 17.62
CA ALA A 14 2.43 12.77 17.22
C ALA A 14 1.58 12.87 15.93
N ALA A 15 1.17 14.07 15.52
CA ALA A 15 0.30 14.28 14.36
C ALA A 15 1.07 14.40 13.02
N GLY A 16 2.40 14.58 13.06
CA GLY A 16 3.22 14.79 11.86
C GLY A 16 3.72 13.52 11.16
N ALA A 17 3.39 12.32 11.66
CA ALA A 17 3.90 11.06 11.10
C ALA A 17 3.00 10.44 10.01
N LEU A 18 1.90 11.11 9.64
CA LEU A 18 0.95 10.64 8.62
C LEU A 18 1.15 11.32 7.27
N TYR A 19 2.37 11.75 6.94
CA TYR A 19 2.66 12.12 5.56
C TYR A 19 2.74 10.84 4.74
N ALA A 20 1.88 10.73 3.72
CA ALA A 20 2.06 9.77 2.65
C ALA A 20 3.44 10.03 2.04
N ALA A 21 4.41 9.19 2.37
CA ALA A 21 5.74 9.27 1.79
C ALA A 21 5.61 9.14 0.26
N ASP A 22 6.46 9.87 -0.47
CA ASP A 22 6.57 9.72 -1.91
C ASP A 22 6.80 8.26 -2.29
N VAL A 23 6.36 7.89 -3.49
CA VAL A 23 6.62 6.56 -4.05
C VAL A 23 8.14 6.37 -4.11
N PRO A 24 8.69 5.33 -3.46
CA PRO A 24 10.13 5.13 -3.44
C PRO A 24 10.66 4.92 -4.86
N PRO A 25 11.85 5.46 -5.18
CA PRO A 25 12.41 5.33 -6.52
C PRO A 25 12.75 3.87 -6.82
N VAL A 26 12.71 3.52 -8.11
CA VAL A 26 13.06 2.18 -8.61
C VAL A 26 14.44 1.76 -8.10
N GLY A 27 14.54 0.51 -7.62
CA GLY A 27 15.76 -0.05 -7.02
C GLY A 27 15.85 0.13 -5.51
N SER A 28 15.00 0.96 -4.91
CA SER A 28 14.87 1.04 -3.44
C SER A 28 14.15 -0.18 -2.88
N ALA A 29 14.36 -0.45 -1.59
CA ALA A 29 13.54 -1.42 -0.88
C ALA A 29 12.08 -0.96 -0.86
N ALA A 30 11.16 -1.86 -1.21
CA ALA A 30 9.73 -1.61 -1.08
C ALA A 30 9.36 -1.43 0.40
N PRO A 31 8.54 -0.43 0.78
CA PRO A 31 8.09 -0.24 2.16
C PRO A 31 7.28 -1.45 2.61
N ASP A 32 7.51 -1.90 3.85
CA ASP A 32 6.69 -2.96 4.41
C ASP A 32 5.27 -2.44 4.66
N PHE A 33 4.29 -3.32 4.48
CA PHE A 33 2.90 -3.02 4.74
C PHE A 33 2.19 -4.26 5.27
N SER A 34 1.06 -4.05 5.93
CA SER A 34 0.13 -5.11 6.30
C SER A 34 -1.30 -4.65 6.03
N ALA A 35 -2.03 -5.41 5.24
CA ALA A 35 -3.40 -5.07 4.84
C ALA A 35 -4.28 -6.33 4.80
N PRO A 36 -5.57 -6.24 5.12
CA PRO A 36 -6.50 -7.32 4.89
C PRO A 36 -6.68 -7.56 3.39
N ASP A 37 -6.68 -8.81 2.96
CA ASP A 37 -7.10 -9.21 1.62
C ASP A 37 -8.63 -9.22 1.48
N ALA A 38 -9.12 -9.59 0.29
CA ALA A 38 -10.56 -9.68 0.01
C ALA A 38 -11.32 -10.71 0.87
N ASN A 39 -10.60 -11.63 1.54
CA ASN A 39 -11.17 -12.62 2.46
C ASN A 39 -11.00 -12.19 3.94
N GLY A 40 -10.47 -10.99 4.20
CA GLY A 40 -10.22 -10.47 5.54
C GLY A 40 -8.96 -11.02 6.23
N LYS A 41 -8.13 -11.80 5.53
CA LYS A 41 -6.85 -12.27 6.08
C LYS A 41 -5.80 -11.19 5.92
N THR A 42 -5.09 -10.86 6.99
CA THR A 42 -3.96 -9.92 6.92
C THR A 42 -2.79 -10.52 6.13
N GLN A 43 -2.42 -9.82 5.07
CA GLN A 43 -1.24 -10.09 4.25
C GLN A 43 -0.17 -9.06 4.58
N SER A 44 1.09 -9.49 4.73
CA SER A 44 2.24 -8.59 4.87
C SER A 44 3.24 -8.80 3.74
N LEU A 45 3.90 -7.73 3.28
CA LEU A 45 4.88 -7.83 2.19
C LEU A 45 6.00 -8.82 2.55
N SER A 46 6.42 -8.83 3.81
CA SER A 46 7.42 -9.75 4.35
C SER A 46 7.09 -11.25 4.20
N GLN A 47 5.81 -11.63 4.07
CA GLN A 47 5.41 -13.03 3.81
C GLN A 47 5.80 -13.52 2.41
N TYR A 48 6.07 -12.61 1.47
CA TYR A 48 6.35 -12.91 0.07
C TYR A 48 7.84 -12.82 -0.29
N LYS A 49 8.74 -12.79 0.71
CA LYS A 49 10.19 -12.75 0.47
C LYS A 49 10.64 -13.88 -0.45
N GLY A 50 11.49 -13.53 -1.43
CA GLY A 50 11.99 -14.46 -2.45
C GLY A 50 11.04 -14.68 -3.63
N LYS A 51 9.88 -14.01 -3.66
CA LYS A 51 8.95 -14.02 -4.80
C LYS A 51 8.90 -12.64 -5.45
N TYR A 52 8.62 -12.61 -6.75
CA TYR A 52 8.17 -11.38 -7.40
C TYR A 52 6.76 -11.05 -6.93
N VAL A 53 6.57 -9.79 -6.51
CA VAL A 53 5.27 -9.26 -6.08
C VAL A 53 4.98 -8.03 -6.91
N VAL A 54 3.84 -8.03 -7.60
CA VAL A 54 3.32 -6.89 -8.35
C VAL A 54 2.13 -6.34 -7.59
N LEU A 55 2.21 -5.06 -7.19
CA LEU A 55 1.07 -4.35 -6.62
C LEU A 55 0.25 -3.76 -7.77
N GLU A 56 -0.99 -4.21 -7.90
CA GLU A 56 -1.92 -3.74 -8.93
C GLU A 56 -3.00 -2.88 -8.30
N TRP A 57 -3.10 -1.63 -8.75
CA TRP A 57 -4.21 -0.75 -8.40
C TRP A 57 -5.23 -0.77 -9.54
N PHE A 58 -6.42 -1.29 -9.26
CA PHE A 58 -7.51 -1.33 -10.21
C PHE A 58 -8.82 -0.86 -9.58
N ASN A 59 -9.72 -0.41 -10.44
CA ASN A 59 -11.09 -0.09 -10.07
C ASN A 59 -12.02 -1.02 -10.88
N PRO A 60 -12.74 -1.96 -10.23
CA PRO A 60 -13.62 -2.91 -10.92
C PRO A 60 -14.67 -2.22 -11.81
N GLU A 61 -15.07 -1.00 -11.49
CA GLU A 61 -16.09 -0.25 -12.24
C GLU A 61 -15.53 0.53 -13.44
N CYS A 62 -14.21 0.66 -13.54
CA CYS A 62 -13.57 1.38 -14.65
C CYS A 62 -13.75 0.60 -15.97
N PRO A 63 -14.30 1.21 -17.04
CA PRO A 63 -14.49 0.54 -18.33
C PRO A 63 -13.20 -0.03 -18.94
N PHE A 64 -12.06 0.61 -18.70
CA PHE A 64 -10.75 0.12 -19.18
C PHE A 64 -10.31 -1.14 -18.44
N VAL A 65 -10.51 -1.19 -17.11
CA VAL A 65 -10.26 -2.39 -16.32
C VAL A 65 -11.16 -3.53 -16.79
N LYS A 66 -12.47 -3.27 -16.92
CA LYS A 66 -13.44 -4.25 -17.44
C LYS A 66 -13.02 -4.82 -18.80
N LYS A 67 -12.53 -3.96 -19.71
CA LYS A 67 -12.01 -4.40 -21.02
C LYS A 67 -10.84 -5.39 -20.88
N HIS A 68 -9.83 -5.07 -20.06
CA HIS A 68 -8.64 -5.92 -19.94
C HIS A 68 -8.90 -7.21 -19.17
N TYR A 69 -9.70 -7.14 -18.10
CA TYR A 69 -10.06 -8.32 -17.30
C TYR A 69 -11.10 -9.21 -17.99
N GLY A 70 -12.03 -8.65 -18.77
CA GLY A 70 -13.05 -9.40 -19.49
C GLY A 70 -12.59 -10.03 -20.81
N SER A 71 -11.40 -9.68 -21.29
CA SER A 71 -10.75 -10.28 -22.48
C SER A 71 -9.60 -11.23 -22.13
N ASP A 72 -9.42 -11.52 -20.84
CA ASP A 72 -8.31 -12.30 -20.27
C ASP A 72 -6.92 -11.73 -20.55
N ASN A 73 -6.81 -10.45 -20.91
CA ASN A 73 -5.52 -9.84 -21.22
C ASN A 73 -4.62 -9.73 -19.98
N MET A 74 -5.19 -9.34 -18.83
CA MET A 74 -4.42 -9.28 -17.58
C MET A 74 -4.02 -10.67 -17.09
N GLN A 75 -4.92 -11.64 -17.21
CA GLN A 75 -4.73 -12.99 -16.73
C GLN A 75 -3.65 -13.72 -17.52
N LYS A 76 -3.58 -13.49 -18.84
CA LYS A 76 -2.47 -13.99 -19.68
C LYS A 76 -1.13 -13.39 -19.24
N LEU A 77 -1.09 -12.07 -19.02
CA LEU A 77 0.13 -11.38 -18.55
C LEU A 77 0.58 -11.91 -17.17
N GLN A 78 -0.33 -12.17 -16.25
CA GLN A 78 -0.02 -12.66 -14.90
C GLN A 78 0.49 -14.11 -14.86
N GLN A 79 0.36 -14.87 -15.96
CA GLN A 79 0.84 -16.25 -16.09
C GLN A 79 2.27 -16.34 -16.66
N GLU A 80 2.79 -15.25 -17.23
CA GLU A 80 4.17 -15.13 -17.70
C GLU A 80 5.15 -15.02 -16.51
#